data_AF-B7KAK3-F1
#
_entry.id   AF-B7KAK3-F1
#
_cell.length_a   1.000
_cell.length_b   1.000
_cell.length_c   1.000
_cell.angle_alpha   90.00
_cell.angle_beta   90.00
_cell.angle_gamma   90.00
#
_symmetry.space_group_name_H-M   'P 1'
#
loop_
_entity.id
_entity.type
_entity.pdbx_description
1 polymer ?
#
loop_
_entity_poly.entity_id
_entity_poly.type
_entity_poly.pdbx_seq_one_letter_code
_entity_poly.pdbx_strand_id
1 'polypeptide(L)'
;MTIADFLKKLNYVLCLGLFTIIIGLICFNFLPSPAWAQASYNGTFTLTQACDGTTSIRGSNPIALNIGTSYQAVGLNRPNNPTHVYITVPDTNNRWVALGCGELNPPVVVVVVPDNTQSNGNDLNQTLMPFFDDDPSSTFNSVGLDITPPAPILNEFDLAINRLCGDPGTVVSRADFQATLNQFPTVLANIKDFVGGSLVDGRTADDEFLDDLTDVWFNVHGFDHVFCGEPGRNIGGLHFAGRYLDLQQRGLAGVLRGSESRAEVLPNAVYTLGVVMLVDGNPVSSAIKGYAYSLNAEELLALGAKAYEDNPSTGSTNQVCLVGITDEGNTFYNVFVAREGGIRTFYSDATPDFDRTRECNVLVYETSTGNA
;
A
#
# COMPACT_ATOMS: atom_id res chain seq x y z
N MET A 1 -47.93 14.63 -41.97
CA MET A 1 -46.94 13.65 -41.49
C MET A 1 -46.98 12.48 -42.44
N THR A 2 -45.87 12.17 -43.11
CA THR A 2 -45.86 11.08 -44.10
C THR A 2 -45.78 9.73 -43.39
N ILE A 3 -46.22 8.66 -44.07
CA ILE A 3 -46.11 7.29 -43.53
C ILE A 3 -44.63 6.95 -43.18
N ALA A 4 -43.67 7.52 -43.92
CA ALA A 4 -42.25 7.38 -43.65
C ALA A 4 -41.82 8.04 -42.32
N ASP A 5 -42.40 9.19 -41.95
CA ASP A 5 -42.11 9.86 -40.68
C ASP A 5 -42.69 9.10 -39.48
N PHE A 6 -43.84 8.46 -39.66
CA PHE A 6 -44.47 7.65 -38.63
C PHE A 6 -43.67 6.37 -38.36
N LEU A 7 -43.19 5.69 -39.41
CA LEU A 7 -42.37 4.47 -39.29
C LEU A 7 -40.99 4.74 -38.67
N LYS A 8 -40.36 5.88 -38.96
CA LYS A 8 -39.10 6.27 -38.28
C LYS A 8 -39.29 6.52 -36.79
N LYS A 9 -40.38 7.17 -36.38
CA LYS A 9 -40.69 7.37 -34.96
C LYS A 9 -41.04 6.06 -34.25
N LEU A 10 -41.74 5.14 -34.92
CA LEU A 10 -42.09 3.84 -34.34
C LEU A 10 -40.86 2.96 -34.09
N ASN A 11 -39.88 2.95 -35.01
CA ASN A 11 -38.61 2.23 -34.81
C ASN A 11 -37.77 2.83 -33.69
N TYR A 12 -37.79 4.16 -33.50
CA TYR A 12 -37.06 4.82 -32.42
C TYR A 12 -37.63 4.50 -31.04
N VAL A 13 -38.97 4.43 -30.93
CA VAL A 13 -39.65 4.10 -29.66
C VAL A 13 -39.47 2.62 -29.29
N LEU A 14 -39.49 1.71 -30.27
CA LEU A 14 -39.24 0.27 -30.04
C LEU A 14 -37.78 0.00 -29.65
N CYS A 15 -36.80 0.70 -30.24
CA CYS A 15 -35.39 0.58 -29.84
C CYS A 15 -35.13 1.13 -28.43
N LEU A 16 -35.72 2.29 -28.06
CA LEU A 16 -35.56 2.82 -26.70
C LEU A 16 -36.17 1.89 -25.65
N GLY A 17 -37.34 1.30 -25.93
CA GLY A 17 -38.02 0.39 -25.00
C GLY A 17 -37.24 -0.90 -24.72
N LEU A 18 -36.65 -1.52 -25.75
CA LEU A 18 -35.82 -2.71 -25.59
C LEU A 18 -34.50 -2.43 -24.84
N PHE A 19 -33.89 -1.27 -25.06
CA PHE A 19 -32.64 -0.90 -24.37
C PHE A 19 -32.84 -0.67 -22.87
N THR A 20 -33.98 -0.08 -22.46
CA THR A 20 -34.31 0.09 -21.03
C THR A 20 -34.60 -1.22 -20.30
N ILE A 21 -35.18 -2.23 -20.96
CA ILE A 21 -35.48 -3.52 -20.32
C ILE A 21 -34.19 -4.35 -20.15
N ILE A 22 -33.25 -4.29 -21.10
CA ILE A 22 -31.97 -5.01 -21.03
C ILE A 22 -31.05 -4.40 -19.96
N ILE A 23 -31.00 -3.06 -19.84
CA ILE A 23 -30.24 -2.40 -18.75
C ILE A 23 -30.87 -2.71 -17.38
N GLY A 24 -32.20 -2.77 -17.29
CA GLY A 24 -32.91 -3.15 -16.05
C GLY A 24 -32.63 -4.58 -15.58
N LEU A 25 -32.47 -5.55 -16.50
CA LEU A 25 -32.16 -6.94 -16.13
C LEU A 25 -30.67 -7.17 -15.79
N ILE A 26 -29.74 -6.37 -16.33
CA ILE A 26 -28.31 -6.49 -16.03
C ILE A 26 -27.97 -5.85 -14.67
N CYS A 27 -28.69 -4.80 -14.24
CA CYS A 27 -28.44 -4.13 -12.96
C CYS A 27 -28.96 -4.88 -11.72
N PHE A 28 -29.76 -5.94 -11.85
CA PHE A 28 -30.32 -6.66 -10.69
C PHE A 28 -29.42 -7.78 -10.13
N ASN A 29 -28.31 -8.12 -10.80
CA ASN A 29 -27.38 -9.17 -10.35
C ASN A 29 -26.11 -8.67 -9.65
N PHE A 30 -25.95 -7.34 -9.50
CA PHE A 30 -24.83 -6.75 -8.78
C PHE A 30 -25.32 -6.02 -7.53
N LEU A 31 -26.00 -6.73 -6.64
CA LEU A 31 -26.06 -6.28 -5.26
C LEU A 31 -24.66 -6.45 -4.68
N PRO A 32 -23.96 -5.38 -4.24
CA PRO A 32 -22.68 -5.52 -3.59
C PRO A 32 -22.89 -6.44 -2.39
N SER A 33 -22.21 -7.58 -2.38
CA SER A 33 -22.11 -8.41 -1.18
C SER A 33 -21.65 -7.48 -0.06
N PRO A 34 -22.41 -7.32 1.03
CA PRO A 34 -21.96 -6.50 2.13
C PRO A 34 -20.58 -7.00 2.51
N ALA A 35 -19.57 -6.14 2.40
CA ALA A 35 -18.21 -6.47 2.81
C ALA A 35 -18.25 -6.64 4.33
N TRP A 36 -18.47 -7.87 4.78
CA TRP A 36 -18.47 -8.19 6.20
C TRP A 36 -17.05 -7.95 6.69
N ALA A 37 -16.86 -6.89 7.48
CA ALA A 37 -15.60 -6.52 8.13
C ALA A 37 -15.19 -7.51 9.24
N GLN A 38 -15.61 -8.77 9.14
CA GLN A 38 -15.34 -9.84 10.07
C GLN A 38 -15.05 -11.14 9.31
N ALA A 39 -14.05 -11.87 9.75
CA ALA A 39 -13.83 -13.24 9.32
C ALA A 39 -14.86 -14.15 10.01
N SER A 40 -15.50 -15.03 9.26
CA SER A 40 -16.44 -16.01 9.82
C SER A 40 -15.74 -16.92 10.82
N TYR A 41 -16.37 -17.14 11.97
CA TYR A 41 -15.91 -18.07 12.99
C TYR A 41 -17.14 -18.71 13.64
N ASN A 42 -17.11 -20.01 13.89
CA ASN A 42 -18.20 -20.73 14.51
C ASN A 42 -17.68 -21.49 15.73
N GLY A 43 -18.05 -21.03 16.92
CA GLY A 43 -17.62 -21.62 18.18
C GLY A 43 -18.24 -20.90 19.37
N THR A 44 -17.63 -21.05 20.53
CA THR A 44 -18.04 -20.37 21.75
C THR A 44 -16.89 -19.55 22.32
N PHE A 45 -17.20 -18.47 23.02
CA PHE A 45 -16.23 -17.65 23.75
C PHE A 45 -16.64 -17.60 25.22
N THR A 46 -15.81 -18.14 26.11
CA THR A 46 -16.06 -18.17 27.55
C THR A 46 -15.26 -17.07 28.23
N LEU A 47 -15.92 -16.12 28.88
CA LEU A 47 -15.21 -15.06 29.59
C LEU A 47 -14.51 -15.62 30.83
N THR A 48 -13.22 -15.33 30.95
CA THR A 48 -12.37 -15.69 32.10
C THR A 48 -12.11 -14.51 33.03
N GLN A 49 -12.42 -13.29 32.58
CA GLN A 49 -12.34 -12.06 33.37
C GLN A 49 -13.45 -11.06 33.03
N ALA A 50 -13.65 -10.05 33.86
CA ALA A 50 -14.67 -9.02 33.65
C ALA A 50 -14.33 -8.17 32.43
N CYS A 51 -15.25 -8.13 31.46
CA CYS A 51 -15.12 -7.28 30.27
C CYS A 51 -16.47 -6.79 29.78
N ASP A 52 -16.43 -5.71 29.01
CA ASP A 52 -17.59 -5.20 28.31
C ASP A 52 -17.66 -5.76 26.88
N GLY A 53 -18.89 -5.99 26.41
CA GLY A 53 -19.19 -6.17 25.00
C GLY A 53 -19.62 -4.84 24.37
N THR A 54 -19.07 -4.51 23.19
CA THR A 54 -19.32 -3.20 22.53
C THR A 54 -19.91 -3.38 21.14
N THR A 55 -20.65 -2.38 20.62
CA THR A 55 -21.20 -2.44 19.25
C THR A 55 -20.14 -2.22 18.18
N SER A 56 -18.94 -1.78 18.55
CA SER A 56 -17.79 -1.58 17.66
C SER A 56 -16.50 -1.95 18.37
N ILE A 57 -15.46 -2.34 17.62
CA ILE A 57 -14.11 -2.63 18.15
C ILE A 57 -13.47 -1.40 18.82
N ARG A 58 -13.95 -0.19 18.49
CA ARG A 58 -13.49 1.07 19.10
C ARG A 58 -14.16 1.39 20.46
N GLY A 59 -15.07 0.53 20.94
CA GLY A 59 -15.61 0.64 22.29
C GLY A 59 -16.97 1.34 22.44
N SER A 60 -17.79 1.41 21.39
CA SER A 60 -19.11 2.09 21.47
C SER A 60 -20.17 1.25 22.20
N ASN A 61 -21.05 1.91 22.98
CA ASN A 61 -22.20 1.31 23.68
C ASN A 61 -21.85 0.03 24.49
N PRO A 62 -20.98 0.13 25.51
CA PRO A 62 -20.54 -1.01 26.29
C PRO A 62 -21.69 -1.62 27.11
N ILE A 63 -21.70 -2.94 27.21
CA ILE A 63 -22.53 -3.70 28.15
C ILE A 63 -21.65 -4.66 28.94
N ALA A 64 -21.83 -4.72 30.26
CA ALA A 64 -21.07 -5.63 31.11
C ALA A 64 -21.43 -7.09 30.80
N LEU A 65 -20.42 -7.95 30.69
CA LEU A 65 -20.57 -9.39 30.48
C LEU A 65 -20.23 -10.16 31.76
N ASN A 66 -20.81 -11.35 31.90
CA ASN A 66 -20.66 -12.16 33.11
C ASN A 66 -19.48 -13.12 32.97
N ILE A 67 -18.56 -13.07 33.94
CA ILE A 67 -17.42 -14.01 34.05
C ILE A 67 -17.95 -15.44 34.14
N GLY A 68 -17.28 -16.38 33.45
CA GLY A 68 -17.63 -17.79 33.41
C GLY A 68 -18.79 -18.12 32.46
N THR A 69 -19.42 -17.12 31.83
CA THR A 69 -20.47 -17.35 30.84
C THR A 69 -19.86 -17.60 29.46
N SER A 70 -20.35 -18.64 28.78
CA SER A 70 -20.02 -18.94 27.38
C SER A 70 -21.03 -18.30 26.44
N TYR A 71 -20.54 -17.55 25.47
CA TYR A 71 -21.34 -16.89 24.43
C TYR A 71 -21.07 -17.54 23.08
N GLN A 72 -22.07 -17.56 22.19
CA GLN A 72 -21.86 -18.01 20.81
C GLN A 72 -20.96 -17.01 20.09
N ALA A 73 -19.83 -17.46 19.56
CA ALA A 73 -18.94 -16.67 18.73
C ALA A 73 -19.28 -16.89 17.25
N VAL A 74 -19.54 -15.80 16.54
CA VAL A 74 -20.03 -15.80 15.14
C VAL A 74 -19.06 -15.13 14.16
N GLY A 75 -17.98 -14.52 14.66
CA GLY A 75 -16.98 -13.88 13.82
C GLY A 75 -15.77 -13.39 14.59
N LEU A 76 -14.71 -13.08 13.85
CA LEU A 76 -13.47 -12.49 14.33
C LEU A 76 -13.21 -11.21 13.56
N ASN A 77 -12.50 -10.25 14.16
CA ASN A 77 -12.21 -8.99 13.45
C ASN A 77 -11.25 -9.17 12.27
N ARG A 78 -10.50 -10.28 12.23
CA ARG A 78 -9.61 -10.67 11.13
C ARG A 78 -9.32 -12.18 11.21
N PRO A 79 -9.00 -12.83 10.09
CA PRO A 79 -8.81 -14.29 10.05
C PRO A 79 -7.51 -14.73 10.75
N ASN A 80 -6.45 -13.91 10.68
CA ASN A 80 -5.14 -14.22 11.25
C ASN A 80 -4.84 -13.30 12.45
N ASN A 81 -4.40 -13.87 13.56
CA ASN A 81 -4.11 -13.18 14.83
C ASN A 81 -5.25 -12.22 15.27
N PRO A 82 -6.49 -12.72 15.43
CA PRO A 82 -7.61 -11.90 15.84
C PRO A 82 -7.32 -11.24 17.20
N THR A 83 -7.87 -10.04 17.42
CA THR A 83 -7.81 -9.38 18.73
C THR A 83 -9.17 -9.27 19.39
N HIS A 84 -10.23 -9.44 18.61
CA HIS A 84 -11.61 -9.35 19.06
C HIS A 84 -12.43 -10.48 18.45
N VAL A 85 -13.38 -10.96 19.24
CA VAL A 85 -14.44 -11.89 18.81
C VAL A 85 -15.76 -11.16 18.77
N TYR A 86 -16.58 -11.49 17.79
CA TYR A 86 -17.96 -11.07 17.69
C TYR A 86 -18.86 -12.16 18.26
N ILE A 87 -19.54 -11.85 19.36
CA ILE A 87 -20.37 -12.80 20.11
C ILE A 87 -21.86 -12.42 20.06
N THR A 88 -22.73 -13.42 20.15
CA THR A 88 -24.16 -13.26 20.36
C THR A 88 -24.45 -13.16 21.86
N VAL A 89 -25.02 -12.05 22.30
CA VAL A 89 -25.44 -11.82 23.68
C VAL A 89 -26.96 -11.94 23.76
N PRO A 90 -27.53 -12.78 24.66
CA PRO A 90 -28.98 -12.94 24.78
C PRO A 90 -29.72 -11.61 24.93
N ASP A 91 -30.90 -11.52 24.32
CA ASP A 91 -31.82 -10.36 24.39
C ASP A 91 -31.25 -9.03 23.90
N THR A 92 -30.10 -9.05 23.21
CA THR A 92 -29.46 -7.87 22.62
C THR A 92 -28.84 -8.18 21.26
N ASN A 93 -28.33 -7.16 20.56
CA ASN A 93 -27.54 -7.37 19.35
C ASN A 93 -26.15 -7.94 19.70
N ASN A 94 -25.50 -8.56 18.72
CA ASN A 94 -24.12 -9.03 18.86
C ASN A 94 -23.15 -7.93 19.34
N ARG A 95 -22.06 -8.35 19.97
CA ARG A 95 -21.06 -7.48 20.57
C ARG A 95 -19.64 -7.93 20.25
N TRP A 96 -18.76 -6.97 20.07
CA TRP A 96 -17.31 -7.18 20.04
C TRP A 96 -16.77 -7.29 21.45
N VAL A 97 -15.91 -8.27 21.69
CA VAL A 97 -15.20 -8.47 22.95
C VAL A 97 -13.75 -8.73 22.64
N ALA A 98 -12.83 -8.14 23.40
CA ALA A 98 -11.41 -8.40 23.25
C ALA A 98 -11.10 -9.88 23.60
N LEU A 99 -10.26 -10.54 22.80
CA LEU A 99 -9.92 -11.95 23.04
C LEU A 99 -9.16 -12.16 24.33
N GLY A 100 -8.48 -11.14 24.86
CA GLY A 100 -7.85 -11.21 26.18
C GLY A 100 -8.85 -11.47 27.31
N CYS A 101 -10.15 -11.25 27.10
CA CYS A 101 -11.18 -11.40 28.12
C CYS A 101 -11.64 -12.84 28.40
N GLY A 102 -11.22 -13.79 27.58
CA GLY A 102 -11.78 -15.13 27.59
C GLY A 102 -11.09 -16.10 26.64
N GLU A 103 -11.70 -17.27 26.48
CA GLU A 103 -11.16 -18.36 25.69
C GLU A 103 -12.15 -18.80 24.61
N LEU A 104 -11.66 -19.04 23.40
CA LEU A 104 -12.43 -19.57 22.28
C LEU A 104 -12.46 -21.10 22.29
N ASN A 105 -13.59 -21.67 21.88
CA ASN A 105 -13.75 -23.11 21.69
C ASN A 105 -14.54 -23.42 20.40
N PRO A 106 -13.92 -24.02 19.37
CA PRO A 106 -12.53 -24.47 19.35
C PRO A 106 -11.56 -23.29 19.45
N PRO A 107 -10.41 -23.41 20.14
CA PRO A 107 -9.42 -22.34 20.11
C PRO A 107 -9.10 -22.00 18.66
N VAL A 108 -8.92 -20.71 18.36
CA VAL A 108 -8.40 -20.32 17.05
C VAL A 108 -7.03 -20.96 16.97
N VAL A 109 -6.94 -22.01 16.15
CA VAL A 109 -5.67 -22.61 15.80
C VAL A 109 -4.95 -21.53 15.00
N VAL A 110 -4.18 -20.71 15.70
CA VAL A 110 -3.08 -19.99 15.07
C VAL A 110 -2.27 -21.12 14.46
N VAL A 111 -2.30 -21.25 13.14
CA VAL A 111 -1.51 -22.25 12.43
C VAL A 111 -0.07 -21.82 12.61
N VAL A 112 0.49 -22.18 13.77
CA VAL A 112 1.92 -22.25 13.98
C VAL A 112 2.32 -23.48 13.19
N VAL A 113 2.73 -23.26 11.95
CA VAL A 113 3.33 -24.33 11.14
C VAL A 113 4.50 -24.87 11.99
N PRO A 114 4.51 -26.17 12.32
CA PRO A 114 5.53 -26.71 13.20
C PRO A 114 6.88 -26.64 12.50
N ASP A 115 7.71 -25.70 12.96
CA ASP A 115 9.14 -25.70 12.72
C ASP A 115 9.71 -26.92 13.45
N ASN A 116 10.04 -27.93 12.67
CA ASN A 116 10.62 -29.17 13.18
C ASN A 116 12.15 -29.01 13.24
N THR A 117 12.59 -28.00 14.00
CA THR A 117 13.97 -27.90 14.44
C THR A 117 13.97 -27.40 15.88
N GLN A 118 14.39 -28.28 16.79
CA GLN A 118 14.60 -27.95 18.20
C GLN A 118 15.60 -26.80 18.32
N SER A 119 15.16 -25.65 18.84
CA SER A 119 16.02 -24.79 19.66
C SER A 119 15.22 -24.23 20.83
N ASN A 120 15.77 -24.45 22.02
CA ASN A 120 15.26 -23.93 23.27
C ASN A 120 15.51 -22.42 23.35
N GLY A 121 14.47 -21.63 23.63
CA GLY A 121 14.54 -20.38 24.38
C GLY A 121 15.13 -19.14 23.69
N ASN A 122 14.30 -18.09 23.59
CA ASN A 122 14.70 -16.68 23.44
C ASN A 122 15.40 -16.23 22.14
N ASP A 123 14.95 -16.66 20.96
CA ASP A 123 15.42 -16.10 19.69
C ASP A 123 14.45 -15.04 19.13
N LEU A 124 14.68 -13.77 19.51
CA LEU A 124 14.35 -12.62 18.65
C LEU A 124 15.27 -12.55 17.41
N ASN A 125 16.06 -13.62 17.19
CA ASN A 125 17.04 -13.82 16.13
C ASN A 125 16.47 -14.71 15.01
N GLN A 126 15.16 -14.69 14.78
CA GLN A 126 14.64 -15.17 13.50
C GLN A 126 15.23 -14.26 12.42
N THR A 127 16.23 -14.78 11.69
CA THR A 127 16.79 -14.11 10.53
C THR A 127 15.64 -13.75 9.60
N LEU A 128 15.41 -12.43 9.46
CA LEU A 128 14.40 -11.89 8.58
C LEU A 128 14.67 -12.43 7.17
N MET A 129 13.61 -12.87 6.50
CA MET A 129 13.73 -13.34 5.13
C MET A 129 14.16 -12.17 4.24
N PRO A 130 15.22 -12.30 3.43
CA PRO A 130 15.70 -11.18 2.63
C PRO A 130 14.65 -10.76 1.60
N PHE A 131 14.63 -9.46 1.26
CA PHE A 131 14.00 -8.95 0.04
C PHE A 131 14.85 -9.20 -1.20
N PHE A 132 16.17 -9.25 -1.03
CA PHE A 132 17.12 -9.43 -2.11
C PHE A 132 18.12 -10.53 -1.79
N ASP A 133 18.33 -11.45 -2.73
CA ASP A 133 19.36 -12.47 -2.64
C ASP A 133 19.96 -12.81 -4.02
N ASP A 134 21.05 -13.59 -4.01
CA ASP A 134 21.73 -14.03 -5.23
C ASP A 134 21.30 -15.45 -5.67
N ASP A 135 20.29 -16.03 -5.01
CA ASP A 135 19.82 -17.38 -5.26
C ASP A 135 18.44 -17.35 -5.94
N PRO A 136 18.39 -17.41 -7.29
CA PRO A 136 17.13 -17.37 -8.04
C PRO A 136 16.23 -18.60 -7.80
N SER A 137 16.61 -19.50 -6.89
CA SER A 137 15.83 -20.67 -6.46
C SER A 137 15.30 -20.58 -5.03
N SER A 138 15.48 -19.45 -4.33
CA SER A 138 15.20 -19.35 -2.89
C SER A 138 13.70 -19.23 -2.58
N THR A 139 12.97 -18.39 -3.32
CA THR A 139 11.59 -18.02 -2.96
C THR A 139 10.73 -17.66 -4.16
N PHE A 140 9.59 -18.36 -4.32
CA PHE A 140 8.68 -18.14 -5.43
C PHE A 140 7.26 -17.78 -4.99
N ASN A 141 6.58 -16.97 -5.80
CA ASN A 141 5.15 -16.73 -5.65
C ASN A 141 4.31 -17.90 -6.18
N SER A 142 2.98 -17.75 -6.14
CA SER A 142 2.02 -18.79 -6.56
C SER A 142 2.08 -19.18 -8.04
N VAL A 143 2.72 -18.36 -8.89
CA VAL A 143 2.91 -18.63 -10.32
C VAL A 143 4.36 -19.02 -10.67
N GLY A 144 5.22 -19.23 -9.67
CA GLY A 144 6.59 -19.69 -9.86
C GLY A 144 7.57 -18.58 -10.26
N LEU A 145 7.24 -17.30 -10.00
CA LEU A 145 8.17 -16.18 -10.19
C LEU A 145 8.94 -15.92 -8.90
N ASP A 146 10.23 -15.67 -9.04
CA ASP A 146 11.12 -15.30 -7.96
C ASP A 146 10.70 -13.95 -7.35
N ILE A 147 10.60 -13.89 -6.02
CA ILE A 147 10.19 -12.68 -5.29
C ILE A 147 11.35 -11.99 -4.57
N THR A 148 12.56 -12.57 -4.63
CA THR A 148 13.78 -12.09 -3.97
C THR A 148 14.88 -11.83 -5.00
N PRO A 149 14.74 -10.80 -5.86
CA PRO A 149 15.71 -10.55 -6.91
C PRO A 149 17.09 -10.19 -6.36
N PRO A 150 18.14 -10.17 -7.21
CA PRO A 150 19.43 -9.60 -6.83
C PRO A 150 19.30 -8.21 -6.22
N ALA A 151 20.23 -7.84 -5.33
CA ALA A 151 20.21 -6.51 -4.74
C ALA A 151 20.41 -5.42 -5.82
N PRO A 152 19.62 -4.34 -5.82
CA PRO A 152 19.85 -3.22 -6.73
C PRO A 152 21.18 -2.53 -6.40
N ILE A 153 21.80 -1.95 -7.42
CA ILE A 153 23.01 -1.14 -7.24
C ILE A 153 22.56 0.26 -6.84
N LEU A 154 22.98 0.71 -5.65
CA LEU A 154 22.66 2.05 -5.14
C LEU A 154 23.76 3.05 -5.50
N ASN A 155 23.38 4.19 -6.06
CA ASN A 155 24.29 5.30 -6.31
C ASN A 155 24.47 6.18 -5.04
N GLU A 156 25.29 7.24 -5.12
CA GLU A 156 25.57 8.09 -3.96
C GLU A 156 24.32 8.83 -3.44
N PHE A 157 23.39 9.17 -4.33
CA PHE A 157 22.16 9.86 -3.98
C PHE A 157 21.16 8.91 -3.30
N ASP A 158 21.03 7.66 -3.76
CA ASP A 158 20.25 6.62 -3.08
C ASP A 158 20.71 6.43 -1.63
N LEU A 159 22.03 6.36 -1.43
CA LEU A 159 22.62 6.25 -0.10
C LEU A 159 22.40 7.52 0.74
N ALA A 160 22.29 8.70 0.13
CA ALA A 160 21.92 9.93 0.84
C ALA A 160 20.47 9.90 1.30
N ILE A 161 19.55 9.44 0.45
CA ILE A 161 18.13 9.29 0.81
C ILE A 161 17.94 8.25 1.91
N ASN A 162 18.64 7.11 1.86
CA ASN A 162 18.62 6.12 2.95
C ASN A 162 19.12 6.71 4.28
N ARG A 163 20.20 7.48 4.25
CA ARG A 163 20.71 8.20 5.44
C ARG A 163 19.70 9.19 5.98
N LEU A 164 19.01 9.92 5.10
CA LEU A 164 17.97 10.88 5.46
C LEU A 164 16.78 10.17 6.14
N CYS A 165 16.37 9.01 5.62
CA CYS A 165 15.30 8.20 6.18
C CYS A 165 15.66 7.50 7.51
N GLY A 166 16.93 7.39 7.87
CA GLY A 166 17.37 6.96 9.20
C GLY A 166 16.78 5.63 9.70
N ASP A 167 16.41 5.59 10.98
CA ASP A 167 15.72 4.44 11.60
C ASP A 167 14.23 4.38 11.17
N PRO A 168 13.60 3.20 11.16
CA PRO A 168 12.16 3.07 10.97
C PRO A 168 11.34 4.06 11.84
N GLY A 169 10.52 4.88 11.20
CA GLY A 169 9.69 5.89 11.88
C GLY A 169 10.35 7.26 12.04
N THR A 170 11.57 7.46 11.53
CA THR A 170 12.15 8.79 11.36
C THR A 170 11.24 9.64 10.47
N VAL A 171 10.99 10.88 10.91
CA VAL A 171 10.27 11.89 10.13
C VAL A 171 11.29 12.87 9.61
N VAL A 172 11.42 12.96 8.28
CA VAL A 172 12.41 13.81 7.64
C VAL A 172 11.97 15.26 7.71
N SER A 173 12.90 16.15 8.06
CA SER A 173 12.62 17.59 8.03
C SER A 173 12.82 18.14 6.62
N ARG A 174 11.99 19.14 6.26
CA ARG A 174 12.15 19.91 5.02
C ARG A 174 13.56 20.46 4.86
N ALA A 175 14.13 21.00 5.95
CA ALA A 175 15.47 21.57 5.94
C ALA A 175 16.55 20.53 5.65
N ASP A 176 16.44 19.31 6.19
CA ASP A 176 17.40 18.24 5.94
C ASP A 176 17.29 17.70 4.50
N PHE A 177 16.07 17.64 3.95
CA PHE A 177 15.85 17.32 2.54
C PHE A 177 16.49 18.37 1.61
N GLN A 178 16.25 19.65 1.88
CA GLN A 178 16.86 20.73 1.11
C GLN A 178 18.39 20.75 1.24
N ALA A 179 18.91 20.52 2.45
CA ALA A 179 20.36 20.39 2.68
C ALA A 179 20.96 19.19 1.94
N THR A 180 20.21 18.09 1.82
CA THR A 180 20.60 16.94 0.99
C THR A 180 20.66 17.33 -0.48
N LEU A 181 19.61 17.91 -1.08
CA LEU A 181 19.65 18.28 -2.50
C LEU A 181 20.70 19.34 -2.83
N ASN A 182 21.01 20.26 -1.92
CA ASN A 182 22.11 21.21 -2.09
C ASN A 182 23.50 20.55 -2.15
N GLN A 183 23.68 19.35 -1.57
CA GLN A 183 24.90 18.55 -1.72
C GLN A 183 24.95 17.79 -3.05
N PHE A 184 23.82 17.65 -3.73
CA PHE A 184 23.67 16.96 -5.00
C PHE A 184 23.10 17.91 -6.08
N PRO A 185 23.81 19.01 -6.43
CA PRO A 185 23.27 20.03 -7.34
C PRO A 185 22.95 19.49 -8.74
N THR A 186 23.68 18.47 -9.21
CA THR A 186 23.37 17.79 -10.49
C THR A 186 22.03 17.07 -10.44
N VAL A 187 21.71 16.40 -9.33
CA VAL A 187 20.42 15.71 -9.13
C VAL A 187 19.28 16.74 -9.16
N LEU A 188 19.44 17.87 -8.44
CA LEU A 188 18.45 18.94 -8.46
C LEU A 188 18.22 19.51 -9.86
N ALA A 189 19.31 19.75 -10.61
CA ALA A 189 19.25 20.24 -11.99
C ALA A 189 18.55 19.23 -12.92
N ASN A 190 18.88 17.94 -12.83
CA ASN A 190 18.25 16.89 -13.62
C ASN A 190 16.75 16.78 -13.34
N ILE A 191 16.34 16.79 -12.06
CA ILE A 191 14.93 16.77 -11.68
C ILE A 191 14.21 18.01 -12.26
N LYS A 192 14.83 19.18 -12.15
CA LYS A 192 14.30 20.43 -12.70
C LYS A 192 14.11 20.39 -14.20
N ASP A 193 15.10 19.91 -14.93
CA ASP A 193 15.04 19.77 -16.38
C ASP A 193 13.96 18.74 -16.77
N PHE A 194 13.86 17.63 -16.05
CA PHE A 194 12.86 16.58 -16.30
C PHE A 194 11.42 17.09 -16.15
N VAL A 195 11.15 17.93 -15.15
CA VAL A 195 9.81 18.51 -14.94
C VAL A 195 9.51 19.73 -15.84
N GLY A 196 10.45 20.14 -16.69
CA GLY A 196 10.26 21.27 -17.62
C GLY A 196 10.66 22.63 -17.06
N GLY A 197 11.43 22.68 -15.97
CA GLY A 197 12.10 23.87 -15.46
C GLY A 197 11.46 24.54 -14.23
N SER A 198 10.18 24.28 -13.94
CA SER A 198 9.47 24.84 -12.78
C SER A 198 8.28 23.97 -12.38
N LEU A 199 7.98 23.91 -11.07
CA LEU A 199 6.75 23.28 -10.54
C LEU A 199 5.66 24.32 -10.24
N VAL A 200 6.04 25.59 -10.08
CA VAL A 200 5.13 26.73 -9.98
C VAL A 200 5.46 27.73 -11.08
N ASP A 201 4.43 28.16 -11.81
CA ASP A 201 4.57 29.09 -12.94
C ASP A 201 5.38 30.33 -12.59
N GLY A 202 6.45 30.56 -13.35
CA GLY A 202 7.32 31.74 -13.22
C GLY A 202 8.39 31.66 -12.13
N ARG A 203 8.43 30.57 -11.34
CA ARG A 203 9.46 30.29 -10.34
C ARG A 203 10.52 29.35 -10.91
N THR A 204 11.51 29.93 -11.59
CA THR A 204 12.52 29.18 -12.36
C THR A 204 13.92 29.29 -11.79
N ALA A 205 14.14 30.00 -10.67
CA ALA A 205 15.45 29.98 -10.01
C ALA A 205 15.69 28.63 -9.30
N ASP A 206 16.94 28.26 -9.04
CA ASP A 206 17.26 26.94 -8.46
C ASP A 206 16.79 26.82 -7.00
N ASP A 207 16.90 27.90 -6.23
CA ASP A 207 16.39 28.00 -4.86
C ASP A 207 14.86 27.95 -4.82
N GLU A 208 14.19 28.68 -5.72
CA GLU A 208 12.74 28.61 -5.86
C GLU A 208 12.26 27.21 -6.26
N PHE A 209 12.95 26.58 -7.20
CA PHE A 209 12.63 25.22 -7.62
C PHE A 209 12.80 24.21 -6.48
N LEU A 210 13.87 24.33 -5.69
CA LEU A 210 14.11 23.48 -4.53
C LEU A 210 13.01 23.66 -3.47
N ASP A 211 12.58 24.89 -3.21
CA ASP A 211 11.45 25.17 -2.33
C ASP A 211 10.16 24.50 -2.84
N ASP A 212 9.86 24.66 -4.13
CA ASP A 212 8.64 24.11 -4.74
C ASP A 212 8.66 22.57 -4.74
N LEU A 213 9.81 21.96 -5.06
CA LEU A 213 10.00 20.51 -5.01
C LEU A 213 9.82 19.98 -3.57
N THR A 214 10.36 20.71 -2.59
CA THR A 214 10.16 20.40 -1.17
C THR A 214 8.68 20.49 -0.81
N ASP A 215 7.98 21.54 -1.24
CA ASP A 215 6.55 21.71 -0.96
C ASP A 215 5.73 20.54 -1.51
N VAL A 216 5.94 20.17 -2.78
CA VAL A 216 5.24 19.07 -3.43
C VAL A 216 5.42 17.75 -2.69
N TRP A 217 6.62 17.45 -2.20
CA TRP A 217 6.89 16.19 -1.49
C TRP A 217 6.52 16.22 0.01
N PHE A 218 6.49 17.38 0.66
CA PHE A 218 6.32 17.47 2.11
C PHE A 218 4.95 18.01 2.56
N ASN A 219 4.19 18.71 1.71
CA ASN A 219 2.91 19.31 2.10
C ASN A 219 1.91 18.29 2.68
N VAL A 220 1.94 17.05 2.17
CA VAL A 220 1.08 15.96 2.65
C VAL A 220 1.88 14.68 2.95
N HIS A 221 3.14 14.85 3.37
CA HIS A 221 4.04 13.78 3.82
C HIS A 221 4.35 12.70 2.77
N GLY A 222 4.40 13.07 1.50
CA GLY A 222 4.73 12.15 0.41
C GLY A 222 6.13 11.58 0.51
N PHE A 223 7.12 12.38 0.91
CA PHE A 223 8.51 11.95 1.00
C PHE A 223 8.68 10.78 1.98
N ASP A 224 8.31 10.97 3.24
CA ASP A 224 8.40 9.94 4.28
C ASP A 224 7.62 8.68 3.88
N HIS A 225 6.43 8.87 3.31
CA HIS A 225 5.61 7.77 2.85
C HIS A 225 6.29 6.96 1.74
N VAL A 226 6.68 7.60 0.64
CA VAL A 226 7.22 6.90 -0.53
C VAL A 226 8.62 6.33 -0.25
N PHE A 227 9.52 7.12 0.33
CA PHE A 227 10.93 6.75 0.46
C PHE A 227 11.24 6.02 1.77
N CYS A 228 10.77 6.52 2.90
CA CYS A 228 11.23 6.04 4.21
C CYS A 228 10.39 4.88 4.76
N GLY A 229 9.09 4.88 4.46
CA GLY A 229 8.10 4.01 5.05
C GLY A 229 7.65 4.49 6.43
N GLU A 230 6.35 4.42 6.70
CA GLU A 230 5.73 4.92 7.92
C GLU A 230 5.25 3.76 8.80
N PRO A 231 6.04 3.28 9.77
CA PRO A 231 5.58 2.26 10.69
C PRO A 231 4.47 2.80 11.61
N GLY A 232 3.34 2.10 11.66
CA GLY A 232 2.26 2.35 12.59
C GLY A 232 1.55 1.04 12.97
N ARG A 233 0.22 1.00 12.85
CA ARG A 233 -0.52 -0.27 12.98
C ARG A 233 -0.19 -1.26 11.87
N ASN A 234 0.13 -0.72 10.70
CA ASN A 234 0.70 -1.38 9.53
C ASN A 234 1.84 -0.49 9.03
N ILE A 235 2.59 -0.95 8.03
CA ILE A 235 3.57 -0.11 7.33
C ILE A 235 2.80 0.76 6.31
N GLY A 236 2.88 2.08 6.40
CA GLY A 236 2.47 3.01 5.35
C GLY A 236 3.60 3.19 4.33
N GLY A 237 3.26 3.34 3.05
CA GLY A 237 4.29 3.67 2.06
C GLY A 237 5.31 2.54 1.86
N LEU A 238 6.60 2.89 1.82
CA LEU A 238 7.76 2.02 1.57
C LEU A 238 7.83 1.52 0.11
N HIS A 239 8.19 2.42 -0.80
CA HIS A 239 8.10 2.22 -2.26
C HIS A 239 9.42 2.46 -3.00
N PHE A 240 10.50 2.76 -2.28
CA PHE A 240 11.85 2.92 -2.80
C PHE A 240 12.69 1.66 -2.56
N ALA A 241 13.16 1.00 -3.63
CA ALA A 241 13.94 -0.24 -3.55
C ALA A 241 15.19 -0.11 -2.66
N GLY A 242 15.89 1.04 -2.73
CA GLY A 242 17.06 1.29 -1.89
C GLY A 242 16.76 1.27 -0.40
N ARG A 243 15.53 1.62 0.02
CA ARG A 243 15.12 1.54 1.42
C ARG A 243 14.90 0.10 1.88
N TYR A 244 14.39 -0.78 1.01
CA TYR A 244 14.30 -2.21 1.31
C TYR A 244 15.69 -2.79 1.55
N LEU A 245 16.67 -2.43 0.70
CA LEU A 245 18.03 -2.95 0.81
C LEU A 245 18.73 -2.45 2.09
N ASP A 246 18.60 -1.15 2.40
CA ASP A 246 19.12 -0.57 3.65
C ASP A 246 18.59 -1.30 4.88
N LEU A 247 17.27 -1.46 4.96
CA LEU A 247 16.64 -2.11 6.12
C LEU A 247 17.00 -3.59 6.22
N GLN A 248 17.12 -4.31 5.09
CA GLN A 248 17.59 -5.68 5.08
C GLN A 248 19.02 -5.81 5.60
N GLN A 249 19.95 -4.99 5.09
CA GLN A 249 21.37 -5.03 5.48
C GLN A 249 21.56 -4.73 6.97
N ARG A 250 20.67 -3.92 7.54
CA ARG A 250 20.66 -3.57 8.97
C ARG A 250 19.90 -4.58 9.83
N GLY A 251 19.31 -5.61 9.23
CA GLY A 251 18.49 -6.60 9.94
C GLY A 251 17.19 -6.04 10.50
N LEU A 252 16.67 -4.97 9.91
CA LEU A 252 15.49 -4.23 10.38
C LEU A 252 14.24 -4.51 9.54
N ALA A 253 14.34 -5.11 8.36
CA ALA A 253 13.17 -5.54 7.61
C ALA A 253 13.47 -6.75 6.71
N GLY A 254 12.40 -7.42 6.31
CA GLY A 254 12.45 -8.54 5.39
C GLY A 254 11.08 -8.92 4.85
N VAL A 255 11.04 -9.93 3.99
CA VAL A 255 9.81 -10.49 3.46
C VAL A 255 8.99 -11.09 4.60
N LEU A 256 7.71 -10.78 4.62
CA LEU A 256 6.75 -11.38 5.55
C LEU A 256 6.51 -12.84 5.14
N ARG A 257 7.03 -13.79 5.92
CA ARG A 257 6.83 -15.22 5.68
C ARG A 257 5.34 -15.59 5.57
N GLY A 258 5.02 -16.50 4.65
CA GLY A 258 3.64 -16.91 4.36
C GLY A 258 2.86 -15.90 3.52
N SER A 259 3.50 -14.84 3.01
CA SER A 259 2.91 -13.88 2.08
C SER A 259 3.24 -14.14 0.61
N GLU A 260 4.11 -15.10 0.32
CA GLU A 260 4.71 -15.37 -0.99
C GLU A 260 3.63 -15.62 -2.05
N SER A 261 2.55 -16.33 -1.70
CA SER A 261 1.45 -16.62 -2.63
C SER A 261 0.68 -15.37 -3.09
N ARG A 262 0.80 -14.25 -2.36
CA ARG A 262 0.20 -12.95 -2.67
C ARG A 262 1.16 -11.99 -3.36
N ALA A 263 2.42 -12.40 -3.54
CA ALA A 263 3.39 -11.54 -4.19
C ALA A 263 3.11 -11.45 -5.69
N GLU A 264 3.19 -10.24 -6.21
CA GLU A 264 2.98 -9.91 -7.62
C GLU A 264 4.30 -9.35 -8.15
N VAL A 265 4.81 -9.97 -9.22
CA VAL A 265 6.14 -9.68 -9.74
C VAL A 265 6.04 -9.45 -11.23
N LEU A 266 6.56 -8.29 -11.66
CA LEU A 266 7.01 -8.05 -13.02
C LEU A 266 8.55 -8.11 -12.99
N PRO A 267 9.17 -9.21 -13.46
CA PRO A 267 10.60 -9.43 -13.29
C PRO A 267 11.43 -8.25 -13.79
N ASN A 268 12.44 -7.87 -13.01
CA ASN A 268 13.33 -6.73 -13.26
C ASN A 268 12.66 -5.35 -13.31
N ALA A 269 11.38 -5.22 -12.92
CA ALA A 269 10.67 -3.94 -12.99
C ALA A 269 9.88 -3.62 -11.72
N VAL A 270 9.00 -4.51 -11.26
CA VAL A 270 8.13 -4.25 -10.10
C VAL A 270 8.02 -5.49 -9.23
N TYR A 271 8.21 -5.30 -7.92
CA TYR A 271 8.04 -6.36 -6.93
C TYR A 271 7.06 -5.88 -5.88
N THR A 272 6.02 -6.67 -5.67
CA THR A 272 4.99 -6.43 -4.68
C THR A 272 4.90 -7.64 -3.77
N LEU A 273 5.21 -7.46 -2.49
CA LEU A 273 5.36 -8.56 -1.52
C LEU A 273 4.94 -8.14 -0.11
N GLY A 274 4.70 -9.11 0.78
CA GLY A 274 4.46 -8.81 2.18
C GLY A 274 5.76 -8.41 2.88
N VAL A 275 5.68 -7.43 3.78
CA VAL A 275 6.84 -6.85 4.47
C VAL A 275 6.66 -6.96 5.98
N VAL A 276 7.73 -7.32 6.67
CA VAL A 276 7.90 -7.12 8.11
C VAL A 276 9.06 -6.17 8.37
N MET A 277 8.88 -5.26 9.32
CA MET A 277 9.84 -4.23 9.73
C MET A 277 9.92 -4.20 11.25
N LEU A 278 11.12 -4.10 11.80
CA LEU A 278 11.39 -3.99 13.23
C LEU A 278 11.51 -2.51 13.62
N VAL A 279 10.69 -2.10 14.57
CA VAL A 279 10.66 -0.74 15.13
C VAL A 279 10.90 -0.85 16.62
N ASP A 280 12.05 -0.38 17.09
CA ASP A 280 12.51 -0.60 18.47
C ASP A 280 12.44 -2.09 18.88
N GLY A 281 12.79 -2.98 17.93
CA GLY A 281 12.74 -4.44 18.11
C GLY A 281 11.34 -5.06 18.01
N ASN A 282 10.28 -4.26 17.83
CA ASN A 282 8.91 -4.76 17.68
C ASN A 282 8.54 -4.92 16.20
N PRO A 283 7.96 -6.05 15.79
CA PRO A 283 7.55 -6.25 14.40
C PRO A 283 6.29 -5.48 14.05
N VAL A 284 6.35 -4.71 12.97
CA VAL A 284 5.23 -4.12 12.24
C VAL A 284 5.22 -4.73 10.85
N SER A 285 4.03 -5.04 10.32
CA SER A 285 3.94 -5.72 9.02
C SER A 285 2.89 -5.11 8.11
N SER A 286 3.07 -5.29 6.81
CA SER A 286 2.03 -5.12 5.80
C SER A 286 1.94 -6.38 4.95
N ALA A 287 0.73 -6.78 4.59
CA ALA A 287 0.50 -7.97 3.77
C ALA A 287 1.00 -7.80 2.32
N ILE A 288 1.13 -6.56 1.87
CA ILE A 288 1.52 -6.21 0.50
C ILE A 288 2.16 -4.82 0.50
N LYS A 289 3.28 -4.67 -0.21
CA LYS A 289 3.99 -3.43 -0.53
C LYS A 289 4.74 -3.60 -1.83
N GLY A 290 4.61 -2.60 -2.71
CA GLY A 290 5.24 -2.57 -4.03
C GLY A 290 6.40 -1.58 -4.09
N TYR A 291 7.44 -1.91 -4.84
CA TYR A 291 8.48 -0.96 -5.26
C TYR A 291 8.84 -1.19 -6.73
N ALA A 292 9.27 -0.12 -7.40
CA ALA A 292 9.95 -0.24 -8.69
C ALA A 292 11.38 -0.72 -8.44
N TYR A 293 11.79 -1.83 -9.04
CA TYR A 293 13.13 -2.39 -8.88
C TYR A 293 14.18 -1.62 -9.67
N SER A 294 13.82 -1.12 -10.84
CA SER A 294 14.74 -0.46 -11.75
C SER A 294 14.94 1.03 -11.47
N LEU A 295 14.03 1.66 -10.73
CA LEU A 295 14.10 3.10 -10.42
C LEU A 295 14.99 3.40 -9.20
N ASN A 296 15.93 4.32 -9.38
CA ASN A 296 16.69 4.93 -8.30
C ASN A 296 15.90 6.08 -7.62
N ALA A 297 16.48 6.68 -6.57
CA ALA A 297 15.81 7.72 -5.80
C ALA A 297 15.61 9.04 -6.57
N GLU A 298 16.56 9.41 -7.44
CA GLU A 298 16.45 10.60 -8.30
C GLU A 298 15.27 10.44 -9.26
N GLU A 299 15.17 9.28 -9.91
CA GLU A 299 14.10 8.98 -10.86
C GLU A 299 12.74 8.96 -10.17
N LEU A 300 12.61 8.33 -8.99
CA LEU A 300 11.36 8.35 -8.22
C LEU A 300 10.96 9.77 -7.82
N LEU A 301 11.92 10.61 -7.40
CA LEU A 301 11.66 12.02 -7.08
C LEU A 301 11.19 12.80 -8.31
N ALA A 302 11.88 12.62 -9.45
CA ALA A 302 11.59 13.30 -10.70
C ALA A 302 10.22 12.88 -11.26
N LEU A 303 9.94 11.58 -11.31
CA LEU A 303 8.70 11.01 -11.83
C LEU A 303 7.49 11.42 -10.97
N GLY A 304 7.62 11.38 -9.64
CA GLY A 304 6.57 11.86 -8.75
C GLY A 304 6.30 13.35 -8.92
N ALA A 305 7.36 14.17 -9.00
CA ALA A 305 7.24 15.61 -9.21
C ALA A 305 6.63 15.94 -10.59
N LYS A 306 7.03 15.23 -11.64
CA LYS A 306 6.46 15.37 -12.99
C LYS A 306 4.99 14.96 -13.02
N ALA A 307 4.64 13.85 -12.37
CA ALA A 307 3.24 13.43 -12.25
C ALA A 307 2.39 14.49 -11.55
N TYR A 308 2.93 15.17 -10.54
CA TYR A 308 2.27 16.29 -9.88
C TYR A 308 2.15 17.53 -10.77
N GLU A 309 3.20 17.89 -11.51
CA GLU A 309 3.16 19.03 -12.44
C GLU A 309 2.12 18.84 -13.54
N ASP A 310 2.00 17.63 -14.11
CA ASP A 310 0.99 17.31 -15.13
C ASP A 310 -0.42 17.11 -14.55
N ASN A 311 -0.53 16.87 -13.24
CA ASN A 311 -1.79 16.54 -12.54
C ASN A 311 -1.87 17.24 -11.17
N PRO A 312 -1.81 18.59 -11.11
CA PRO A 312 -1.72 19.30 -9.85
C PRO A 312 -3.02 19.20 -9.07
N SER A 313 -2.91 19.04 -7.76
CA SER A 313 -4.06 18.87 -6.89
C SER A 313 -4.02 19.78 -5.68
N THR A 314 -4.85 20.82 -5.67
CA THR A 314 -4.96 21.77 -4.54
C THR A 314 -6.16 21.50 -3.63
N GLY A 315 -7.07 20.59 -4.03
CA GLY A 315 -8.22 20.19 -3.22
C GLY A 315 -7.83 19.26 -2.07
N SER A 316 -8.67 19.16 -1.04
CA SER A 316 -8.44 18.26 0.11
C SER A 316 -8.78 16.79 -0.15
N THR A 317 -9.46 16.51 -1.24
CA THR A 317 -9.79 15.14 -1.67
C THR A 317 -8.64 14.54 -2.45
N ASN A 318 -8.30 13.28 -2.16
CA ASN A 318 -7.33 12.54 -2.96
C ASN A 318 -7.75 12.51 -4.43
N GLN A 319 -6.90 13.00 -5.31
CA GLN A 319 -6.92 12.68 -6.72
C GLN A 319 -5.99 11.51 -6.96
N VAL A 320 -6.49 10.48 -7.65
CA VAL A 320 -5.79 9.22 -7.88
C VAL A 320 -5.83 8.94 -9.37
N CYS A 321 -4.68 8.61 -9.94
CA CYS A 321 -4.59 8.13 -11.31
C CYS A 321 -3.38 7.20 -11.51
N LEU A 322 -3.38 6.48 -12.63
CA LEU A 322 -2.28 5.62 -13.04
C LEU A 322 -1.34 6.37 -13.99
N VAL A 323 -0.04 6.28 -13.72
CA VAL A 323 1.04 6.83 -14.54
C VAL A 323 1.82 5.67 -15.15
N GLY A 324 1.88 5.58 -16.47
CA GLY A 324 2.79 4.63 -17.13
C GLY A 324 4.24 5.09 -17.03
N ILE A 325 5.16 4.16 -16.84
CA ILE A 325 6.60 4.41 -16.80
C ILE A 325 7.28 3.34 -17.65
N THR A 326 8.12 3.77 -18.57
CA THR A 326 9.03 2.89 -19.31
C THR A 326 10.44 3.13 -18.82
N ASP A 327 11.05 2.09 -18.28
CA ASP A 327 12.41 2.11 -17.75
C ASP A 327 13.12 0.79 -18.04
N GLU A 328 14.38 0.87 -18.46
CA GLU A 328 15.20 -0.26 -18.92
C GLU A 328 14.49 -1.22 -19.91
N GLY A 329 13.58 -0.68 -20.74
CA GLY A 329 12.80 -1.45 -21.71
C GLY A 329 11.57 -2.17 -21.15
N ASN A 330 11.26 -1.99 -19.86
CA ASN A 330 10.05 -2.48 -19.22
C ASN A 330 9.05 -1.34 -19.04
N THR A 331 7.78 -1.57 -19.40
CA THR A 331 6.70 -0.64 -19.10
C THR A 331 5.86 -1.16 -17.94
N PHE A 332 5.71 -0.35 -16.90
CA PHE A 332 4.87 -0.63 -15.72
C PHE A 332 4.09 0.62 -15.31
N TYR A 333 3.19 0.49 -14.35
CA TYR A 333 2.34 1.60 -13.92
C TYR A 333 2.57 1.93 -12.45
N ASN A 334 2.50 3.23 -12.16
CA ASN A 334 2.52 3.76 -10.80
C ASN A 334 1.15 4.32 -10.45
N VAL A 335 0.70 4.04 -9.23
CA VAL A 335 -0.43 4.73 -8.63
C VAL A 335 0.08 6.06 -8.08
N PHE A 336 -0.40 7.15 -8.66
CA PHE A 336 -0.13 8.50 -8.21
C PHE A 336 -1.31 9.03 -7.40
N VAL A 337 -1.03 9.60 -6.22
CA VAL A 337 -2.03 10.25 -5.38
C VAL A 337 -1.55 11.62 -4.97
N ALA A 338 -2.36 12.64 -5.24
CA ALA A 338 -2.11 14.02 -4.81
C ALA A 338 -3.33 14.66 -4.14
N ARG A 339 -3.06 15.62 -3.26
CA ARG A 339 -4.04 16.54 -2.64
C ARG A 339 -3.32 17.69 -1.94
N GLU A 340 -4.05 18.75 -1.62
CA GLU A 340 -3.58 19.88 -0.77
C GLU A 340 -2.22 20.45 -1.19
N GLY A 341 -1.96 20.49 -2.49
CA GLY A 341 -0.73 21.03 -3.04
C GLY A 341 0.48 20.09 -2.90
N GLY A 342 0.27 18.79 -2.72
CA GLY A 342 1.37 17.83 -2.60
C GLY A 342 1.04 16.39 -2.98
N ILE A 343 2.09 15.60 -3.06
CA ILE A 343 2.07 14.17 -3.36
C ILE A 343 1.82 13.42 -2.05
N ARG A 344 0.78 12.59 -2.02
CA ARG A 344 0.47 11.73 -0.87
C ARG A 344 1.17 10.39 -0.97
N THR A 345 1.20 9.80 -2.16
CA THR A 345 1.95 8.57 -2.46
C THR A 345 2.19 8.45 -3.96
N PHE A 346 3.24 7.72 -4.31
CA PHE A 346 3.61 7.35 -5.67
C PHE A 346 4.28 5.97 -5.57
N TYR A 347 3.69 4.95 -6.19
CA TYR A 347 4.21 3.59 -6.08
C TYR A 347 3.86 2.70 -7.27
N SER A 348 4.77 1.79 -7.62
CA SER A 348 4.57 0.83 -8.69
C SER A 348 3.57 -0.25 -8.29
N ASP A 349 2.68 -0.57 -9.22
CA ASP A 349 1.72 -1.67 -9.14
C ASP A 349 2.07 -2.71 -10.21
N ALA A 350 2.31 -3.95 -9.80
CA ALA A 350 2.62 -5.04 -10.73
C ALA A 350 1.37 -5.51 -11.49
N THR A 351 0.17 -5.26 -10.96
CA THR A 351 -1.11 -5.65 -11.54
C THR A 351 -2.13 -4.50 -11.44
N PRO A 352 -1.87 -3.37 -12.14
CA PRO A 352 -2.72 -2.18 -12.06
C PRO A 352 -4.18 -2.47 -12.46
N ASP A 353 -5.12 -1.95 -11.65
CA ASP A 353 -6.56 -2.06 -11.90
C ASP A 353 -7.09 -0.84 -12.68
N PHE A 354 -7.07 -0.94 -14.01
CA PHE A 354 -7.57 0.10 -14.93
C PHE A 354 -9.09 0.28 -14.90
N ASP A 355 -9.84 -0.69 -14.38
CA ASP A 355 -11.29 -0.56 -14.25
C ASP A 355 -11.66 0.35 -13.07
N ARG A 356 -10.81 0.37 -12.02
CA ARG A 356 -11.01 1.21 -10.83
C ARG A 356 -10.28 2.53 -10.86
N THR A 357 -9.09 2.55 -11.48
CA THR A 357 -8.23 3.73 -11.48
C THR A 357 -7.95 4.16 -12.91
N ARG A 358 -8.34 5.39 -13.24
CA ARG A 358 -8.11 5.95 -14.56
C ARG A 358 -6.65 6.37 -14.71
N GLU A 359 -6.17 6.43 -15.94
CA GLU A 359 -4.88 7.01 -16.27
C GLU A 359 -4.85 8.51 -15.97
N CYS A 360 -3.66 9.02 -15.69
CA CYS A 360 -3.41 10.45 -15.54
C CYS A 360 -3.51 11.18 -16.90
N ASN A 361 -3.39 12.52 -16.89
CA ASN A 361 -3.45 13.32 -18.12
C ASN A 361 -2.34 12.97 -19.13
N VAL A 362 -1.24 12.38 -18.66
CA VAL A 362 -0.15 11.84 -19.46
C VAL A 362 -0.12 10.32 -19.31
N LEU A 363 0.02 9.62 -20.44
CA LEU A 363 -0.09 8.16 -20.50
C LEU A 363 1.18 7.47 -20.01
N VAL A 364 2.36 7.90 -20.47
CA VAL A 364 3.63 7.22 -20.18
C VAL A 364 4.79 8.22 -20.10
N TYR A 365 5.61 8.13 -19.05
CA TYR A 365 6.93 8.76 -18.97
C TYR A 365 8.02 7.76 -19.37
N GLU A 366 9.06 8.24 -20.04
CA GLU A 366 10.28 7.46 -20.31
C GLU A 366 11.38 7.98 -19.39
N THR A 367 12.01 7.09 -18.62
CA THR A 367 13.29 7.42 -17.97
C THR A 367 14.36 7.50 -19.05
N SER A 368 15.28 8.45 -18.95
CA SER A 368 16.41 8.49 -19.87
C SER A 368 17.25 7.24 -19.63
N THR A 369 17.30 6.34 -20.62
CA THR A 369 18.12 5.13 -20.56
C THR A 369 19.56 5.48 -20.17
N GLY A 370 19.98 5.08 -18.97
CA GLY A 370 21.35 4.96 -18.47
C GLY A 370 22.39 5.96 -19.00
N ASN A 371 22.73 6.96 -18.19
CA ASN A 371 24.09 7.50 -18.08
C ASN A 371 24.23 8.28 -16.76
N ALA A 372 24.50 7.55 -15.67
CA ALA A 372 25.25 8.05 -14.52
C ALA A 372 26.07 6.90 -13.93
#